data_AF-A0A9W6CS07-F1
#
_entry.id   AF-A0A9W6CS07-F1
#
_cell.length_a   1.000
_cell.length_b   1.000
_cell.length_c   1.000
_cell.angle_alpha   90.00
_cell.angle_beta   90.00
_cell.angle_gamma   90.00
#
_symmetry.space_group_name_H-M   'P 1'
#
loop_
_entity.id
_entity.type
_entity.pdbx_description
1 polymer ?
#
loop_
_entity_poly.entity_id
_entity_poly.type
_entity_poly.pdbx_seq_one_letter_code
_entity_poly.pdbx_strand_id
1 'polypeptide(L)'
;MIPGFGLTLGLTLTWLGLIVLLPLSALFIKTSELSLERFIAIVTATRTLHALQVSFGLAFGAALINMVFGAIVVWVLVRYDFPGKKIVDALIDIPFALPRRWPASR
;
A
#
# COMPACT_ATOMS: atom_id res chain seq x y z
N MET A 1 -18.88 25.72 -15.48
CA MET A 1 -19.00 24.77 -14.34
C MET A 1 -20.16 23.85 -14.66
N ILE A 2 -19.95 22.54 -14.73
CA ILE A 2 -21.02 21.60 -15.10
C ILE A 2 -22.06 21.61 -13.97
N PRO A 3 -23.32 22.01 -14.23
CA PRO A 3 -24.38 21.94 -13.24
C PRO A 3 -24.54 20.50 -12.77
N GLY A 4 -24.54 20.26 -11.45
CA GLY A 4 -24.67 18.92 -10.86
C GLY A 4 -23.37 18.18 -10.55
N PHE A 5 -22.19 18.69 -10.94
CA PHE A 5 -20.90 18.04 -10.64
C PHE A 5 -20.65 17.85 -9.13
N GLY A 6 -20.99 18.84 -8.30
CA GLY A 6 -20.84 18.72 -6.84
C GLY A 6 -21.74 17.64 -6.24
N LEU A 7 -22.95 17.47 -6.77
CA LEU A 7 -23.92 16.49 -6.25
C LEU A 7 -23.55 15.07 -6.67
N THR A 8 -23.16 14.87 -7.94
CA THR A 8 -22.71 13.56 -8.43
C THR A 8 -21.37 13.16 -7.80
N LEU A 9 -20.45 14.09 -7.63
CA LEU A 9 -19.18 13.86 -6.93
C LEU A 9 -19.40 13.52 -5.45
N GLY A 10 -20.26 14.25 -4.75
CA GLY A 10 -20.61 13.96 -3.36
C GLY A 10 -21.25 12.59 -3.19
N LEU A 11 -22.18 12.22 -4.07
CA LEU A 11 -22.79 10.89 -4.07
C LEU A 11 -21.77 9.79 -4.36
N THR A 12 -20.89 9.99 -5.36
CA THR A 12 -19.85 9.02 -5.72
C THR A 12 -18.86 8.81 -4.57
N LEU A 13 -18.40 9.88 -3.92
CA LEU A 13 -17.51 9.80 -2.76
C LEU A 13 -18.19 9.15 -1.56
N THR A 14 -19.47 9.46 -1.31
CA THR A 14 -20.25 8.82 -0.25
C THR A 14 -20.37 7.32 -0.49
N TRP A 15 -20.65 6.92 -1.72
CA TRP A 15 -20.80 5.52 -2.08
C TRP A 15 -19.48 4.74 -1.99
N LEU A 16 -18.38 5.33 -2.50
CA LEU A 16 -17.04 4.77 -2.35
C LEU A 16 -16.64 4.65 -0.88
N GLY A 17 -16.91 5.70 -0.09
CA GLY A 17 -16.66 5.73 1.34
C GLY A 17 -17.43 4.64 2.06
N LEU A 18 -18.71 4.45 1.75
CA LEU A 18 -19.55 3.43 2.37
C LEU A 18 -19.04 2.00 2.07
N ILE A 19 -18.63 1.73 0.83
CA ILE A 19 -18.04 0.45 0.43
C ILE A 19 -16.75 0.15 1.22
N VAL A 20 -15.93 1.15 1.52
CA VAL A 20 -14.68 0.99 2.30
C VAL A 20 -14.94 0.96 3.81
N LEU A 21 -15.89 1.77 4.30
CA LEU A 21 -16.21 1.87 5.72
C LEU A 21 -16.97 0.67 6.26
N LEU A 22 -17.78 0.00 5.45
CA LEU A 22 -18.48 -1.22 5.86
C LEU A 22 -17.53 -2.33 6.35
N PRO A 23 -16.50 -2.78 5.61
CA PRO A 23 -15.58 -3.80 6.10
C PRO A 23 -14.70 -3.30 7.26
N LEU A 24 -14.30 -2.03 7.26
CA LEU A 24 -13.53 -1.45 8.37
C LEU A 24 -14.33 -1.41 9.67
N SER A 25 -15.62 -1.05 9.60
CA SER A 25 -16.51 -1.07 10.77
C SER A 25 -16.79 -2.49 11.24
N ALA A 26 -16.99 -3.46 10.33
CA ALA A 26 -17.13 -4.87 10.68
C ALA A 26 -15.89 -5.41 11.42
N LEU A 27 -14.68 -5.05 10.96
CA LEU A 27 -13.42 -5.41 11.63
C LEU A 27 -13.35 -4.80 13.04
N PHE A 28 -13.76 -3.54 13.18
CA PHE A 28 -13.76 -2.84 14.47
C PHE A 28 -14.75 -3.47 15.46
N ILE A 29 -15.97 -3.80 15.00
CA ILE A 29 -16.99 -4.49 15.81
C ILE A 29 -16.46 -5.85 16.27
N LYS A 30 -15.91 -6.65 15.36
CA LYS A 30 -15.31 -7.96 15.68
C LYS A 30 -14.16 -7.88 16.67
N THR A 31 -13.37 -6.81 16.60
CA THR A 31 -12.29 -6.57 17.56
C THR A 31 -12.84 -6.12 18.93
N SER A 32 -13.95 -5.38 18.94
CA SER A 32 -14.61 -4.91 20.17
C SER A 32 -15.37 -6.02 20.92
N GLU A 33 -15.74 -7.11 20.23
CA GLU A 33 -16.29 -8.33 20.87
C GLU A 33 -15.24 -9.09 21.72
N LEU A 34 -13.94 -8.82 21.54
CA LEU A 34 -12.89 -9.39 22.37
C LEU A 34 -12.83 -8.64 23.72
N SER A 35 -12.73 -9.38 24.83
CA SER A 35 -12.44 -8.76 26.11
C SER A 35 -11.07 -8.07 26.07
N LEU A 36 -10.94 -6.94 26.78
CA LEU A 36 -9.69 -6.18 26.87
C LEU A 36 -8.50 -7.08 27.28
N GLU A 37 -8.75 -8.04 28.17
CA GLU A 37 -7.76 -9.05 28.58
C GLU A 37 -7.32 -9.96 27.42
N ARG A 38 -8.25 -10.48 26.62
CA ARG A 38 -7.91 -11.29 25.43
C ARG A 38 -7.20 -10.46 24.37
N PHE A 39 -7.62 -9.21 24.16
CA PHE A 39 -6.96 -8.30 23.23
C PHE A 39 -5.51 -8.04 23.66
N ILE A 40 -5.28 -7.69 24.92
CA ILE A 40 -3.93 -7.49 25.46
C ILE A 40 -3.13 -8.79 25.32
N ALA A 41 -3.67 -9.94 25.69
CA ALA A 41 -2.98 -11.24 25.60
C ALA A 41 -2.57 -11.60 24.16
N ILE A 42 -3.37 -11.24 23.15
CA ILE A 42 -3.06 -11.49 21.73
C ILE A 42 -1.96 -10.53 21.24
N VAL A 43 -2.03 -9.25 21.63
CA VAL A 43 -1.06 -8.23 21.22
C VAL A 43 0.30 -8.45 21.90
N THR A 44 0.31 -8.85 23.18
CA THR A 44 1.53 -9.13 23.95
C THR A 44 2.03 -10.57 23.77
N ALA A 45 1.32 -11.41 23.02
CA ALA A 45 1.81 -12.73 22.69
C ALA A 45 3.18 -12.63 22.02
N THR A 46 4.13 -13.45 22.48
CA THR A 46 5.52 -13.49 22.00
C THR A 46 5.59 -13.58 20.47
N ARG A 47 4.70 -14.38 19.86
CA ARG A 47 4.59 -14.51 18.41
C ARG A 47 4.18 -13.20 17.72
N THR A 48 3.21 -12.48 18.27
CA THR A 48 2.72 -11.21 17.71
C THR A 48 3.79 -10.13 17.82
N LEU A 49 4.47 -10.03 18.96
CA LEU A 49 5.56 -9.09 19.17
C LEU A 49 6.75 -9.36 18.25
N HIS A 50 7.18 -10.61 18.09
CA HIS A 50 8.25 -10.94 17.14
C HIS A 50 7.84 -10.67 15.69
N ALA A 51 6.61 -10.98 15.30
CA ALA A 51 6.11 -10.66 13.97
C ALA A 51 6.08 -9.14 13.73
N LEU A 52 5.68 -8.35 14.73
CA LEU A 52 5.67 -6.89 14.68
C LEU A 52 7.11 -6.35 14.55
N GLN A 53 8.03 -6.82 15.39
CA GLN A 53 9.42 -6.39 15.38
C GLN A 53 10.10 -6.69 14.04
N VAL A 54 9.90 -7.89 13.48
CA VAL A 54 10.44 -8.23 12.17
C VAL A 54 9.80 -7.39 11.09
N SER A 55 8.48 -7.24 11.07
CA SER A 55 7.77 -6.47 10.03
C SER A 55 8.19 -5.00 10.04
N PHE A 56 8.17 -4.36 11.21
CA PHE A 56 8.58 -2.96 11.35
C PHE A 56 10.08 -2.78 11.15
N GLY A 57 10.91 -3.70 11.64
CA GLY A 57 12.36 -3.65 11.47
C GLY A 57 12.77 -3.77 9.99
N LEU A 58 12.22 -4.76 9.27
CA LEU A 58 12.46 -4.91 7.84
C LEU A 58 11.88 -3.74 7.05
N ALA A 59 10.66 -3.30 7.34
CA ALA A 59 10.04 -2.18 6.64
C ALA A 59 10.85 -0.89 6.83
N PHE A 60 11.33 -0.64 8.06
CA PHE A 60 12.15 0.53 8.36
C PHE A 60 13.51 0.47 7.66
N GLY A 61 14.21 -0.68 7.75
CA GLY A 61 15.48 -0.88 7.05
C GLY A 61 15.33 -0.77 5.54
N ALA A 62 14.31 -1.42 4.97
CA ALA A 62 13.98 -1.33 3.55
C ALA A 62 13.61 0.10 3.14
N ALA A 63 12.87 0.85 3.96
CA ALA A 63 12.51 2.24 3.68
C ALA A 63 13.74 3.13 3.65
N LEU A 64 14.69 2.96 4.59
CA LEU A 64 15.93 3.75 4.60
C LEU A 64 16.79 3.47 3.36
N ILE A 65 16.94 2.19 3.00
CA ILE A 65 17.65 1.78 1.79
C ILE A 65 16.95 2.34 0.55
N ASN A 66 15.64 2.16 0.40
CA ASN A 66 14.87 2.67 -0.73
C ASN A 66 14.90 4.21 -0.80
N MET A 67 14.91 4.90 0.35
CA MET A 67 15.02 6.35 0.40
C MET A 67 16.34 6.82 -0.20
N VAL A 68 17.47 6.20 0.17
CA VAL A 68 18.79 6.61 -0.34
C VAL A 68 18.96 6.20 -1.80
N PHE A 69 18.82 4.91 -2.11
CA PHE A 69 19.07 4.40 -3.46
C PHE A 69 17.99 4.85 -4.46
N GLY A 70 16.73 4.82 -4.05
CA GLY A 70 15.62 5.29 -4.89
C GLY A 70 15.74 6.78 -5.21
N ALA A 71 16.10 7.62 -4.22
CA ALA A 71 16.35 9.03 -4.48
C ALA A 71 17.51 9.25 -5.47
N ILE A 72 18.62 8.52 -5.32
CA ILE A 72 19.77 8.62 -6.24
C ILE A 72 19.35 8.21 -7.66
N VAL A 73 18.70 7.05 -7.81
CA VAL A 73 18.27 6.54 -9.13
C VAL A 73 17.32 7.52 -9.81
N VAL A 74 16.29 7.98 -9.11
CA VAL A 74 15.33 8.95 -9.64
C VAL A 74 16.01 10.28 -9.98
N TRP A 75 16.92 10.76 -9.12
CA TRP A 75 17.66 11.99 -9.36
C TRP A 75 18.51 11.90 -10.64
N VAL A 76 19.22 10.78 -10.84
CA VAL A 76 20.01 10.56 -12.06
C VAL A 76 19.11 10.48 -13.30
N LEU A 77 18.02 9.71 -13.24
CA LEU A 77 17.10 9.55 -14.36
C LEU A 77 16.43 10.87 -14.77
N VAL A 78 16.03 11.71 -13.80
CA VAL A 78 15.39 13.00 -14.11
C VAL A 78 16.40 14.04 -14.58
N ARG A 79 17.65 14.02 -14.08
CA ARG A 79 18.63 15.09 -14.32
C ARG A 79 19.56 14.84 -15.50
N TYR A 80 19.81 13.58 -15.88
CA TYR A 80 20.75 13.22 -16.95
C TYR A 80 20.07 12.45 -18.08
N ASP A 81 20.44 12.78 -19.32
CA ASP A 81 20.03 12.03 -20.51
C ASP A 81 21.22 11.20 -21.02
N PHE A 82 21.16 9.90 -20.75
CA PHE A 82 22.18 8.94 -21.17
C PHE A 82 21.60 7.86 -22.11
N PRO A 83 22.41 7.32 -23.04
CA PRO A 83 21.98 6.23 -23.91
C PRO A 83 21.69 4.98 -23.06
N GLY A 84 20.42 4.59 -22.94
CA GLY A 84 19.95 3.47 -22.10
C GLY A 84 18.90 3.85 -21.06
N LYS A 85 18.67 5.15 -20.81
CA LYS A 85 17.65 5.66 -19.85
C LYS A 85 16.26 5.05 -20.05
N LYS A 86 15.79 4.95 -21.30
CA LYS A 86 14.48 4.36 -21.64
C LYS A 86 14.33 2.89 -21.24
N ILE A 87 15.42 2.12 -21.22
CA ILE A 87 15.40 0.72 -20.81
C ILE A 87 15.24 0.63 -19.28
N VAL A 88 15.94 1.50 -18.55
CA VAL A 88 15.85 1.58 -17.09
C VAL A 88 14.46 2.05 -16.64
N ASP A 89 13.92 3.10 -17.27
CA ASP A 89 12.55 3.57 -17.00
C ASP A 89 11.53 2.44 -17.24
N ALA A 90 11.64 1.73 -18.36
CA ALA A 90 10.76 0.60 -18.63
C ALA A 90 10.87 -0.50 -17.56
N LEU A 91 12.09 -0.84 -17.11
CA LEU A 91 12.30 -1.85 -16.07
C LEU A 91 11.63 -1.47 -14.73
N ILE A 92 11.65 -0.19 -14.39
CA ILE A 92 11.01 0.34 -13.16
C ILE A 92 9.48 0.28 -13.27
N ASP A 93 8.91 0.51 -14.46
CA ASP A 93 7.47 0.52 -14.69
C ASP A 93 6.85 -0.88 -14.94
N ILE A 94 7.67 -1.86 -15.36
CA ILE A 94 7.25 -3.25 -15.59
C ILE A 94 6.39 -3.87 -14.48
N PRO A 95 6.71 -3.79 -13.17
CA PRO A 95 5.87 -4.37 -12.12
C PRO A 95 4.45 -3.79 -12.08
N PHE A 96 4.26 -2.56 -12.57
CA PHE A 96 2.94 -1.93 -12.69
C PHE A 96 2.25 -2.27 -14.02
N ALA A 97 3.04 -2.49 -15.07
CA ALA A 97 2.54 -2.83 -16.41
C ALA A 97 2.19 -4.32 -16.57
N LEU A 98 2.70 -5.22 -15.72
CA LEU A 98 2.39 -6.65 -15.75
C LEU A 98 0.99 -6.93 -15.18
N PRO A 99 -0.01 -7.28 -16.02
CA PRO A 99 -1.27 -7.79 -15.50
C PRO A 99 -0.99 -9.09 -14.75
N ARG A 100 -1.33 -9.15 -13.45
CA ARG A 100 -1.15 -10.32 -12.56
C ARG A 100 -1.87 -11.61 -13.01
N ARG A 101 -2.45 -11.64 -14.22
CA ARG A 101 -3.03 -12.81 -14.87
C ARG A 101 -2.20 -13.12 -16.12
N TRP A 102 -1.15 -13.92 -15.96
CA TRP A 102 -0.46 -14.54 -17.09
C TRP A 102 -1.12 -15.89 -17.39
N PRO A 103 -1.89 -16.03 -18.48
CA PRO A 103 -2.48 -17.30 -18.87
C PRO A 103 -1.43 -18.09 -19.66
N ALA A 104 -0.53 -18.79 -18.96
CA ALA A 104 0.31 -19.82 -19.59
C ALA A 104 0.26 -21.10 -18.76
N SER A 105 -0.86 -21.81 -18.87
CA SER A 105 -0.94 -23.26 -18.70
C SER A 105 -2.35 -23.72 -19.11
N ARG A 106 -2.61 -23.74 -20.42
CA ARG A 106 -3.54 -24.66 -21.08
C ARG A 106 -2.95 -25.01 -22.43
#